data_AF-R7J5B2-F1
#
_entry.id   AF-R7J5B2-F1
#
_cell.length_a   1.000
_cell.length_b   1.000
_cell.length_c   1.000
_cell.angle_alpha   90.00
_cell.angle_beta   90.00
_cell.angle_gamma   90.00
#
_symmetry.space_group_name_H-M   'P 1'
#
loop_
_entity.id
_entity.type
_entity.pdbx_description
1 polymer ?
#
loop_
_entity_poly.entity_id
_entity_poly.type
_entity_poly.pdbx_seq_one_letter_code
_entity_poly.pdbx_strand_id
1 'polypeptide(L)'
;MKRLLLIFLTILCATTCWAKGLATESLFCESTYKNKAVKVTIITKKNSEFRSISVRGDASLVSKMESAVKKDRAKAASITESYSNGGETYDVIFGVNGITVIFTKRGNNHADLSLSEKSDSSD
;
A
#
# COMPACT_ATOMS: atom_id res chain seq x y z
N MET A 1 -28.24 -1.17 -29.37
CA MET A 1 -27.02 -0.35 -29.19
C MET A 1 -27.01 0.55 -27.93
N LYS A 2 -28.15 0.96 -27.36
CA LYS A 2 -28.18 1.78 -26.12
C LYS A 2 -27.95 1.00 -24.80
N ARG A 3 -28.27 -0.30 -24.77
CA ARG A 3 -28.11 -1.15 -23.56
C ARG A 3 -26.66 -1.57 -23.28
N LEU A 4 -25.85 -1.79 -24.32
CA LEU A 4 -24.41 -2.09 -24.18
C LEU A 4 -23.63 -0.89 -23.64
N LEU A 5 -24.03 0.33 -23.99
CA LEU A 5 -23.40 1.56 -23.51
C LEU A 5 -23.62 1.77 -22.00
N LEU A 6 -24.77 1.38 -21.47
CA LEU A 6 -25.08 1.44 -20.03
C LEU A 6 -24.34 0.36 -19.22
N ILE A 7 -24.03 -0.80 -19.81
CA ILE A 7 -23.23 -1.85 -19.16
C ILE A 7 -21.75 -1.41 -19.05
N PHE A 8 -21.21 -0.74 -20.08
CA PHE A 8 -19.87 -0.16 -20.00
C PHE A 8 -19.76 0.99 -18.98
N LEU A 9 -20.81 1.79 -18.82
CA LEU A 9 -20.82 2.93 -17.91
C LEU A 9 -20.91 2.51 -16.42
N THR A 10 -21.56 1.39 -16.13
CA THR A 10 -21.71 0.87 -14.74
C THR A 10 -20.45 0.16 -14.22
N ILE A 11 -19.59 -0.35 -15.10
CA ILE A 11 -18.30 -0.94 -14.70
C ILE A 11 -17.27 0.14 -14.34
N LEU A 12 -17.43 1.37 -14.84
CA LEU A 12 -16.49 2.48 -14.60
C LEU A 12 -16.62 3.11 -13.20
N CYS A 13 -17.70 2.84 -12.46
CA CYS A 13 -17.94 3.40 -11.13
C CYS A 13 -17.36 2.57 -9.97
N ALA A 14 -16.79 1.38 -10.22
CA ALA A 14 -16.33 0.49 -9.15
C ALA A 14 -14.89 0.73 -8.67
N THR A 15 -14.13 1.68 -9.23
CA THR A 15 -12.72 1.85 -8.85
C THR A 15 -12.29 3.31 -8.75
N THR A 16 -13.04 4.15 -8.04
CA THR A 16 -12.43 5.34 -7.44
C THR A 16 -11.71 4.93 -6.15
N CYS A 17 -10.65 4.14 -6.29
CA CYS A 17 -9.64 4.04 -5.24
C CYS A 17 -9.06 5.46 -5.11
N TRP A 18 -9.46 6.18 -4.06
CA TRP A 18 -8.90 7.47 -3.71
C TRP A 18 -7.45 7.25 -3.27
N ALA A 19 -6.55 7.03 -4.23
CA ALA A 19 -5.12 7.04 -3.99
C ALA A 19 -4.69 8.51 -3.93
N LYS A 20 -4.14 8.96 -2.79
CA LYS A 20 -3.48 10.26 -2.64
C LYS A 20 -2.13 10.33 -3.38
N GLY A 21 -2.04 9.66 -4.53
CA GLY A 21 -0.92 9.72 -5.47
C GLY A 21 0.22 8.74 -5.23
N LEU A 22 0.20 7.94 -4.15
CA LEU A 22 1.21 6.92 -3.90
C LEU A 22 0.84 5.57 -4.52
N ALA A 23 1.85 4.87 -5.07
CA ALA A 23 1.66 3.54 -5.61
C ALA A 23 1.26 2.53 -4.52
N THR A 24 1.80 2.69 -3.31
CA THR A 24 1.51 1.85 -2.14
C THR A 24 0.08 1.97 -1.66
N GLU A 25 -0.57 3.13 -1.84
CA GLU A 25 -2.00 3.30 -1.50
C GLU A 25 -2.92 2.46 -2.38
N SER A 26 -2.55 2.23 -3.64
CA SER A 26 -3.35 1.41 -4.57
C SER A 26 -3.50 -0.05 -4.13
N LEU A 27 -2.62 -0.51 -3.24
CA LEU A 27 -2.67 -1.86 -2.67
C LEU A 27 -3.81 -2.01 -1.65
N PHE A 28 -4.33 -0.92 -1.10
CA PHE A 28 -5.46 -0.91 -0.18
C PHE A 28 -6.77 -0.83 -0.96
N CYS A 29 -7.12 -1.92 -1.64
CA CYS A 29 -8.35 -2.06 -2.39
C CYS A 29 -9.06 -3.38 -2.11
N GLU A 30 -10.32 -3.49 -2.55
CA GLU A 30 -11.20 -4.63 -2.26
C GLU A 30 -10.61 -5.98 -2.66
N SER A 31 -9.87 -6.06 -3.77
CA SER A 31 -9.24 -7.30 -4.23
C SER A 31 -8.17 -7.79 -3.25
N THR A 32 -7.39 -6.89 -2.66
CA THR A 32 -6.43 -7.21 -1.60
C THR A 32 -7.13 -7.66 -0.33
N TYR A 33 -8.25 -7.03 0.03
CA TYR A 33 -8.99 -7.36 1.25
C TYR A 33 -9.61 -8.77 1.20
N LYS A 34 -9.98 -9.23 0.01
CA LYS A 34 -10.53 -10.57 -0.23
C LYS A 34 -9.48 -11.66 -0.38
N ASN A 35 -8.19 -11.31 -0.45
CA ASN A 35 -7.12 -12.30 -0.57
C ASN A 35 -6.90 -13.00 0.79
N LYS A 36 -7.05 -14.33 0.82
CA LYS A 36 -6.89 -15.16 2.02
C LYS A 36 -5.47 -15.17 2.59
N ALA A 37 -4.47 -14.83 1.77
CA ALA A 37 -3.08 -14.68 2.19
C ALA A 37 -2.81 -13.36 2.93
N VAL A 38 -3.83 -12.49 3.06
CA VAL A 38 -3.68 -11.13 3.52
C VAL A 38 -4.46 -10.87 4.80
N LYS A 39 -3.81 -10.18 5.73
CA LYS A 39 -4.46 -9.50 6.85
C LYS A 39 -4.35 -8.00 6.62
N VAL A 40 -5.49 -7.30 6.61
CA VAL A 40 -5.55 -5.85 6.50
C VAL A 40 -6.02 -5.24 7.82
N THR A 41 -5.39 -4.15 8.23
CA THR A 41 -5.82 -3.34 9.37
C THR A 41 -5.97 -1.89 8.92
N ILE A 42 -7.11 -1.27 9.23
CA ILE A 42 -7.37 0.15 8.95
C ILE A 42 -7.84 0.77 10.26
N ILE A 43 -7.16 1.84 10.68
CA ILE A 43 -7.49 2.62 11.86
C ILE A 43 -7.65 4.06 11.40
N THR A 44 -8.88 4.57 11.50
CA THR A 44 -9.20 5.94 11.14
C THR A 44 -9.58 6.70 12.40
N LYS A 45 -8.93 7.85 12.62
CA LYS A 45 -9.25 8.80 13.69
C LYS A 45 -9.33 10.20 13.08
N LYS A 46 -9.98 11.16 13.76
CA LYS A 46 -9.98 12.56 13.34
C LYS A 46 -8.53 13.02 13.06
N ASN A 47 -8.27 13.48 11.84
CA ASN A 47 -6.99 13.99 11.34
C ASN A 47 -5.81 12.99 11.33
N SER A 48 -6.06 11.68 11.42
CA SER A 48 -5.02 10.67 11.23
C SER A 48 -5.57 9.36 10.69
N GLU A 49 -4.81 8.72 9.81
CA GLU A 49 -5.15 7.41 9.27
C GLU A 49 -3.93 6.49 9.34
N PHE A 50 -4.15 5.26 9.78
CA PHE A 50 -3.19 4.17 9.69
C PHE A 50 -3.80 3.02 8.89
N ARG A 51 -3.04 2.51 7.92
CA ARG A 51 -3.42 1.35 7.12
C ARG A 51 -2.25 0.38 7.05
N SER A 52 -2.50 -0.91 7.23
CA SER A 52 -1.48 -1.94 7.04
C SER A 52 -1.99 -3.18 6.31
N ILE A 53 -1.08 -3.81 5.56
CA ILE A 53 -1.25 -5.06 4.85
C ILE A 53 -0.13 -5.99 5.33
N SER A 54 -0.51 -7.17 5.81
CA SER A 54 0.40 -8.28 6.10
C SER A 54 0.10 -9.42 5.14
N VAL A 55 1.11 -9.85 4.39
CA VAL A 55 0.99 -10.93 3.39
C VAL A 55 1.78 -12.14 3.84
N ARG A 56 1.17 -13.32 3.75
CA ARG A 56 1.82 -14.62 4.04
C ARG A 56 1.44 -15.64 2.97
N GLY A 57 2.43 -16.20 2.29
CA GLY A 57 2.23 -17.27 1.30
C GLY A 57 1.91 -16.81 -0.12
N ASP A 58 1.99 -15.50 -0.43
CA ASP A 58 1.71 -14.97 -1.78
C ASP A 58 2.90 -14.16 -2.31
N ALA A 59 3.74 -14.83 -3.10
CA ALA A 59 4.94 -14.20 -3.68
C ALA A 59 4.63 -13.14 -4.74
N SER A 60 3.52 -13.31 -5.49
CA SER A 60 3.13 -12.34 -6.50
C SER A 60 2.73 -11.02 -5.85
N LEU A 61 1.97 -11.08 -4.76
CA LEU A 61 1.57 -9.89 -4.02
C LEU A 61 2.76 -9.22 -3.33
N VAL A 62 3.70 -9.98 -2.75
CA VAL A 62 4.93 -9.42 -2.18
C VAL A 62 5.74 -8.66 -3.24
N SER A 63 5.92 -9.23 -4.43
CA SER A 63 6.61 -8.55 -5.54
C SER A 63 5.90 -7.26 -5.98
N LYS A 64 4.55 -7.24 -5.97
CA LYS A 64 3.77 -6.02 -6.22
C LYS A 64 3.97 -4.97 -5.13
N MET A 65 4.03 -5.37 -3.86
CA MET A 65 4.33 -4.47 -2.74
C MET A 65 5.71 -3.85 -2.91
N GLU A 66 6.75 -4.66 -3.16
CA GLU A 66 8.11 -4.17 -3.39
C GLU A 66 8.17 -3.18 -4.56
N SER A 67 7.47 -3.47 -5.65
CA SER A 67 7.40 -2.60 -6.83
C SER A 67 6.75 -1.25 -6.51
N ALA A 68 5.68 -1.24 -5.72
CA ALA A 68 5.02 -0.02 -5.28
C ALA A 68 5.89 0.80 -4.32
N VAL A 69 6.50 0.12 -3.34
CA VAL A 69 7.45 0.71 -2.38
C VAL A 69 8.61 1.37 -3.11
N LYS A 70 9.21 0.69 -4.10
CA LYS A 70 10.31 1.24 -4.90
C LYS A 70 9.91 2.51 -5.65
N LYS A 71 8.70 2.57 -6.21
CA LYS A 71 8.17 3.75 -6.92
C LYS A 71 7.99 4.95 -5.98
N ASP A 72 7.47 4.72 -4.78
CA ASP A 72 7.23 5.80 -3.83
C ASP A 72 8.52 6.23 -3.13
N ARG A 73 9.40 5.28 -2.78
CA ARG A 73 10.73 5.53 -2.22
C ARG A 73 11.54 6.51 -3.08
N ALA A 74 11.47 6.39 -4.41
CA ALA A 74 12.19 7.28 -5.33
C ALA A 74 11.78 8.76 -5.23
N LYS A 75 10.65 9.06 -4.58
CA LYS A 75 10.15 10.42 -4.35
C LYS A 75 10.52 10.96 -2.96
N ALA A 76 11.09 10.12 -2.09
CA ALA A 76 11.38 10.48 -0.70
C ALA A 76 12.69 11.28 -0.59
N ALA A 77 12.67 12.31 0.25
CA ALA A 77 13.87 13.12 0.54
C ALA A 77 14.85 12.39 1.48
N SER A 78 14.35 11.49 2.32
CA SER A 78 15.16 10.67 3.23
C SER A 78 14.55 9.28 3.38
N ILE A 79 15.43 8.28 3.48
CA ILE A 79 15.08 6.87 3.51
C ILE A 79 15.98 6.20 4.55
N THR A 80 15.40 5.40 5.43
CA THR A 80 16.13 4.50 6.33
C THR A 80 15.94 3.07 5.84
N GLU A 81 17.03 2.32 5.72
CA GLU A 81 16.98 0.93 5.27
C GLU A 81 17.85 0.05 6.18
N SER A 82 17.42 -1.19 6.37
CA SER A 82 18.18 -2.19 7.12
C SER A 82 18.04 -3.52 6.42
N TYR A 83 19.15 -4.18 6.13
CA TYR A 83 19.20 -5.42 5.36
C TYR A 83 19.83 -6.52 6.20
N SER A 84 19.29 -7.73 6.07
CA SER A 84 19.79 -8.94 6.73
C SER A 84 19.66 -10.13 5.81
N ASN A 85 20.30 -11.24 6.16
CA ASN A 85 20.28 -12.48 5.39
C ASN A 85 20.63 -12.27 3.90
N GLY A 86 21.76 -11.59 3.62
CA GLY A 86 22.18 -11.30 2.25
C GLY A 86 21.24 -10.40 1.45
N GLY A 87 20.33 -9.68 2.11
CA GLY A 87 19.32 -8.82 1.48
C GLY A 87 17.97 -9.50 1.21
N GLU A 88 17.80 -10.77 1.60
CA GLU A 88 16.51 -11.46 1.47
C GLU A 88 15.44 -10.91 2.43
N THR A 89 15.88 -10.39 3.57
CA THR A 89 15.05 -9.75 4.60
C THR A 89 15.51 -8.32 4.78
N TYR A 90 14.59 -7.37 4.70
CA TYR A 90 14.93 -5.96 4.85
C TYR A 90 13.75 -5.11 5.29
N ASP A 91 14.08 -3.99 5.91
CA ASP A 91 13.16 -2.92 6.31
C ASP A 91 13.46 -1.65 5.51
N VAL A 92 12.42 -0.96 5.08
CA VAL A 92 12.48 0.35 4.41
C VAL A 92 11.48 1.28 5.09
N ILE A 93 11.95 2.43 5.56
CA ILE A 93 11.13 3.47 6.17
C ILE A 93 11.41 4.79 5.47
N PHE A 94 10.38 5.47 5.00
CA PHE A 94 10.51 6.77 4.36
C PHE A 94 9.22 7.61 4.47
N GLY A 95 9.36 8.92 4.26
CA GLY A 95 8.24 9.85 4.21
C GLY A 95 8.04 10.44 2.82
N VAL A 96 6.80 10.46 2.32
CA VAL A 96 6.39 11.16 1.09
C VAL A 96 5.03 11.80 1.31
N ASN A 97 4.89 13.08 0.96
CA ASN A 97 3.61 13.82 1.02
C ASN A 97 2.87 13.73 2.37
N GLY A 98 3.61 13.79 3.49
CA GLY A 98 3.02 13.68 4.84
C GLY A 98 2.61 12.25 5.25
N ILE A 99 2.91 11.25 4.43
CA ILE A 99 2.66 9.83 4.69
C ILE A 99 3.99 9.16 5.02
N THR A 100 4.06 8.51 6.18
CA THR A 100 5.15 7.58 6.52
C THR A 100 4.80 6.21 5.95
N VAL A 101 5.70 5.68 5.13
CA VAL A 101 5.63 4.33 4.59
C VAL A 101 6.66 3.46 5.30
N ILE A 102 6.21 2.32 5.82
CA ILE A 102 7.04 1.30 6.46
C ILE A 102 6.82 -0.01 5.70
N PHE A 103 7.89 -0.58 5.16
CA PHE A 103 7.85 -1.87 4.48
C PHE A 103 8.88 -2.82 5.08
N THR A 104 8.45 -4.03 5.40
CA THR A 104 9.31 -5.10 5.89
C THR A 104 9.13 -6.33 5.01
N LYS A 105 10.19 -6.76 4.33
CA LYS A 105 10.23 -8.04 3.61
C LYS A 105 10.88 -9.10 4.46
N ARG A 106 10.26 -10.27 4.58
CA ARG A 106 10.80 -11.44 5.30
C ARG A 106 10.75 -12.68 4.42
N GLY A 107 11.50 -12.64 3.32
CA GLY A 107 11.47 -13.68 2.29
C GLY A 107 10.55 -13.35 1.12
N ASN A 108 10.37 -14.30 0.20
CA ASN A 108 9.78 -14.02 -1.12
C ASN A 108 8.25 -14.01 -1.13
N ASN A 109 7.60 -14.56 -0.11
CA ASN A 109 6.15 -14.69 -0.02
C ASN A 109 5.58 -14.12 1.29
N HIS A 110 6.40 -13.36 2.03
CA HIS A 110 6.00 -12.74 3.27
C HIS A 110 6.57 -11.31 3.33
N ALA A 111 5.65 -10.35 3.44
CA ALA A 111 5.98 -8.95 3.72
C ALA A 111 4.88 -8.25 4.51
N ASP A 112 5.24 -7.17 5.19
CA ASP A 112 4.32 -6.23 5.82
C ASP A 112 4.52 -4.84 5.21
N LEU A 113 3.42 -4.12 4.97
CA LEU A 113 3.40 -2.73 4.52
C LEU A 113 2.47 -1.94 5.42
N SER A 114 2.92 -0.78 5.89
CA SER A 114 2.10 0.16 6.65
C SER A 114 2.24 1.58 6.11
N LEU A 115 1.12 2.28 6.04
CA LEU A 115 1.02 3.70 5.71
C LEU A 115 0.42 4.41 6.92
N SER A 116 1.11 5.44 7.39
CA SER A 116 0.64 6.29 8.48
C SER A 116 0.60 7.73 8.00
N GLU A 117 -0.57 8.34 8.07
CA GLU A 117 -0.78 9.74 7.76
C GLU A 117 -1.23 10.48 9.03
N LYS A 118 -0.61 11.62 9.28
CA LYS A 118 -1.10 12.59 10.26
C LYS A 118 -1.32 13.89 9.52
N SER A 119 -2.55 14.37 9.49
CA SER A 119 -2.85 15.70 8.99
C SER A 119 -2.50 16.70 10.10
N ASP A 120 -1.62 17.66 9.80
CA ASP A 120 -1.41 18.79 10.69
C ASP A 120 -2.67 19.66 10.66
N SER A 121 -3.61 19.37 11.56
CA SER A 121 -4.67 20.33 11.88
C SER A 121 -4.08 21.37 12.80
N SER A 122 -3.84 22.56 12.28
CA SER A 122 -3.78 23.77 13.10
C SER A 122 -5.16 23.93 13.74
N ASP A 123 -5.28 23.57 15.02
CA ASP A 123 -6.43 23.97 15.86
C ASP A 123 -6.35 25.47 16.16
#